data_AF-A0A6A4DSN7-F1
#
_entry.id   AF-A0A6A4DSN7-F1
#
_cell.length_a   1.000
_cell.length_b   1.000
_cell.length_c   1.000
_cell.angle_alpha   90.00
_cell.angle_beta   90.00
_cell.angle_gamma   90.00
#
_symmetry.space_group_name_H-M   'P 1'
#
loop_
_entity.id
_entity.type
_entity.pdbx_description
1 polymer ?
#
loop_
_entity_poly.entity_id
_entity_poly.type
_entity_poly.pdbx_seq_one_letter_code
_entity_poly.pdbx_strand_id
1 'polypeptide(L)'
;MDQGVIAWLKNRVLAARSREAALRLLEGDDNPYDISPAEALERICDAWEEMPPKDIKKYWGHAGLYVDRSEIVDLLNPRLSKRT
;
A
#
# COMPACT_ATOMS: atom_id res chain seq x y z
N MET A 1 6.42 8.71 4.15
CA MET A 1 5.31 7.79 3.82
C MET A 1 4.15 8.63 3.33
N ASP A 2 3.62 8.35 2.13
CA ASP A 2 2.56 9.15 1.51
C ASP A 2 1.17 8.89 2.15
N GLN A 3 0.33 9.93 2.26
CA GLN A 3 -1.01 9.81 2.87
C GLN A 3 -1.96 8.93 2.05
N GLY A 4 -1.80 8.87 0.73
CA GLY A 4 -2.55 7.98 -0.15
C GLY A 4 -2.22 6.51 0.09
N VAL A 5 -0.93 6.19 0.31
CA VAL A 5 -0.51 4.84 0.72
C VAL A 5 -1.13 4.45 2.06
N ILE A 6 -1.08 5.35 3.05
CA ILE A 6 -1.67 5.09 4.38
C ILE A 6 -3.18 4.86 4.28
N ALA A 7 -3.88 5.70 3.51
CA ALA A 7 -5.33 5.58 3.32
C ALA A 7 -5.70 4.27 2.61
N TRP A 8 -4.94 3.88 1.60
CA TRP A 8 -5.14 2.61 0.88
C TRP A 8 -4.97 1.42 1.83
N LEU A 9 -3.87 1.36 2.59
CA LEU A 9 -3.59 0.28 3.53
C LEU A 9 -4.67 0.18 4.60
N LYS A 10 -5.08 1.32 5.18
CA LYS A 10 -6.18 1.37 6.16
C LYS A 10 -7.47 0.80 5.58
N ASN A 11 -7.87 1.23 4.38
CA ASN A 11 -9.10 0.74 3.77
C ASN A 11 -9.06 -0.77 3.52
N ARG A 12 -7.92 -1.28 3.06
CA ARG A 12 -7.75 -2.71 2.77
C ARG A 12 -7.81 -3.56 4.04
N VAL A 13 -7.05 -3.17 5.07
CA VAL A 13 -7.04 -3.84 6.37
C VAL A 13 -8.42 -3.75 7.05
N LEU A 14 -9.09 -2.60 7.00
CA LEU A 14 -10.43 -2.43 7.57
C LEU A 14 -11.48 -3.31 6.87
N ALA A 15 -11.43 -3.45 5.55
CA ALA A 15 -12.35 -4.29 4.79
C ALA A 15 -12.15 -5.77 5.14
N ALA A 16 -10.90 -6.25 5.20
CA ALA A 16 -10.58 -7.62 5.61
C ALA A 16 -11.01 -7.88 7.06
N ARG A 17 -10.65 -6.98 7.98
CA ARG A 17 -11.01 -7.05 9.41
C ARG A 17 -12.51 -7.13 9.62
N SER A 18 -13.30 -6.37 8.85
CA SER A 18 -14.77 -6.38 9.00
C SER A 18 -15.39 -7.70 8.59
N ARG A 19 -14.81 -8.37 7.58
CA ARG A 19 -15.26 -9.69 7.12
C ARG A 19 -14.92 -10.79 8.12
N GLU A 20 -13.67 -10.80 8.58
CA GLU A 20 -13.19 -11.79 9.57
C GLU A 20 -13.88 -11.63 10.91
N ALA A 21 -14.07 -10.40 11.39
CA ALA A 21 -14.78 -10.17 12.63
C ALA A 21 -16.24 -10.66 12.56
N ALA A 22 -16.91 -10.49 11.42
CA ALA A 22 -18.24 -11.05 11.22
C ALA A 22 -18.26 -12.59 11.27
N LEU A 23 -17.21 -13.26 10.76
CA LEU A 23 -17.09 -14.71 10.85
C LEU A 23 -16.84 -15.17 12.29
N ARG A 24 -15.90 -14.53 13.00
CA ARG A 24 -15.60 -14.83 14.42
C ARG A 24 -16.80 -14.65 15.33
N LEU A 25 -17.63 -13.62 15.08
CA LEU A 25 -18.90 -13.44 15.79
C LEU A 25 -19.88 -14.60 15.55
N LEU A 26 -19.97 -15.12 14.32
CA LEU A 26 -20.81 -16.28 14.02
C LEU A 26 -20.28 -17.56 14.68
N GLU A 27 -18.98 -17.64 14.92
CA GLU A 27 -18.30 -18.75 15.62
C GLU A 27 -18.42 -18.63 17.16
N GLY A 28 -18.98 -17.53 17.67
CA GLY A 28 -19.20 -17.32 19.10
C GLY A 28 -18.03 -16.66 19.83
N ASP A 29 -17.13 -15.97 19.12
CA ASP A 29 -16.06 -15.18 19.72
C ASP A 29 -16.63 -13.89 20.34
N ASP A 30 -16.42 -13.71 21.64
CA ASP A 30 -16.87 -12.54 22.41
C ASP A 30 -16.07 -11.27 22.09
N ASN A 31 -14.87 -11.40 21.53
CA ASN A 31 -14.05 -10.27 21.10
C ASN A 31 -13.38 -10.52 19.73
N PRO A 32 -14.14 -10.44 18.63
CA PRO A 32 -13.68 -10.77 17.28
C PRO A 32 -12.58 -9.85 16.73
N TYR A 33 -12.30 -8.74 17.43
CA TYR A 33 -11.30 -7.75 17.08
C TYR A 33 -10.01 -7.87 17.90
N ASP A 34 -9.96 -8.75 18.90
CA ASP A 34 -8.74 -8.99 19.66
C ASP A 34 -7.75 -9.76 18.80
N ILE A 35 -6.68 -9.09 18.41
CA ILE A 35 -5.62 -9.67 17.58
C ILE A 35 -4.28 -9.27 18.15
N SER A 36 -3.30 -10.15 17.97
CA SER A 36 -1.94 -9.86 18.39
C SER A 36 -1.29 -8.78 17.50
N PRO A 37 -0.26 -8.06 17.99
CA PRO A 37 0.53 -7.17 17.15
C PRO A 37 1.17 -7.87 15.95
N ALA A 38 1.54 -9.15 16.08
CA ALA A 38 2.10 -9.94 14.98
C ALA A 38 1.06 -10.15 13.86
N GLU A 39 -0.16 -10.56 14.22
CA GLU A 39 -1.27 -10.71 13.27
C GLU A 39 -1.64 -9.37 12.62
N ALA A 40 -1.61 -8.27 13.39
CA ALA A 40 -1.84 -6.93 12.84
C ALA A 40 -0.76 -6.54 11.81
N LEU A 41 0.51 -6.89 12.05
CA LEU A 41 1.61 -6.64 11.12
C LEU A 41 1.48 -7.49 9.86
N GLU A 42 1.17 -8.78 9.99
CA GLU A 42 0.95 -9.67 8.85
C GLU A 42 -0.14 -9.11 7.92
N ARG A 43 -1.27 -8.67 8.47
CA ARG A 43 -2.35 -8.04 7.68
C ARG A 43 -1.91 -6.79 6.92
N ILE A 44 -1.02 -5.98 7.50
CA ILE A 44 -0.49 -4.79 6.84
C ILE A 44 0.47 -5.19 5.71
N CYS A 45 1.30 -6.21 5.93
CA CYS A 45 2.18 -6.76 4.90
C CYS A 45 1.37 -7.35 3.73
N ASP A 46 0.34 -8.16 4.01
CA ASP A 46 -0.52 -8.74 2.98
C ASP A 46 -1.21 -7.65 2.16
N ALA A 47 -1.77 -6.63 2.84
CA ALA A 47 -2.34 -5.49 2.15
C ALA A 47 -1.28 -4.78 1.27
N TRP A 48 -0.07 -4.57 1.80
CA TRP A 48 1.02 -3.94 1.05
C TRP A 48 1.36 -4.68 -0.24
N GLU A 49 1.47 -6.02 -0.19
CA GLU A 49 1.75 -6.86 -1.36
C GLU A 49 0.64 -6.82 -2.41
N GLU A 50 -0.61 -6.57 -2.01
CA GLU A 50 -1.74 -6.43 -2.92
C GLU A 50 -1.84 -5.05 -3.59
N MET A 51 -1.04 -4.05 -3.18
CA MET A 51 -1.14 -2.70 -3.72
C MET A 51 -0.68 -2.67 -5.18
N PRO A 52 -1.55 -2.25 -6.14
CA PRO A 52 -1.17 -2.20 -7.53
C PRO A 52 0.00 -1.22 -7.79
N PRO A 53 0.97 -1.55 -8.66
CA PRO A 53 2.07 -0.64 -9.00
C PRO A 53 1.63 0.74 -9.49
N LYS A 54 0.46 0.83 -10.16
CA LYS A 54 -0.14 2.10 -10.60
C LYS A 54 -0.52 3.02 -9.43
N ASP A 55 -0.95 2.44 -8.32
CA ASP A 55 -1.39 3.18 -7.14
C ASP A 55 -0.18 3.64 -6.34
N ILE A 56 0.86 2.80 -6.25
CA ILE A 56 2.19 3.20 -5.73
C ILE A 56 2.73 4.40 -6.52
N LYS A 57 2.74 4.32 -7.86
CA LYS A 57 3.18 5.43 -8.73
C LYS A 57 2.37 6.71 -8.48
N LYS A 58 1.04 6.60 -8.39
CA LYS A 58 0.14 7.74 -8.13
C LYS A 58 0.43 8.39 -6.78
N TYR A 59 0.46 7.61 -5.72
CA TYR A 59 0.62 8.10 -4.34
C TYR A 59 2.03 8.65 -4.09
N TRP A 60 3.06 7.90 -4.47
CA TRP A 60 4.43 8.37 -4.30
C TRP A 60 4.81 9.47 -5.28
N GLY A 61 4.17 9.53 -6.46
CA GLY A 61 4.31 10.65 -7.40
C GLY A 61 3.88 11.98 -6.78
N HIS A 62 2.75 12.02 -6.07
CA HIS A 62 2.30 13.23 -5.37
C HIS A 62 3.26 13.69 -4.26
N ALA A 63 3.92 12.75 -3.60
CA ALA A 63 4.87 13.03 -2.52
C ALA A 63 6.31 13.31 -3.02
N GLY A 64 6.57 13.27 -4.33
CA GLY A 64 7.93 13.34 -4.87
C GLY A 64 8.84 12.17 -4.47
N LEU A 65 8.24 11.06 -4.04
CA LEU A 65 8.92 9.84 -3.59
C LEU A 65 9.01 8.78 -4.70
N TYR A 66 8.28 8.98 -5.81
CA TYR A 66 8.40 8.17 -6.99
C TYR A 66 9.45 8.77 -7.92
N VAL A 67 10.42 7.96 -8.33
CA VAL A 67 11.40 8.37 -9.33
C VAL A 67 11.29 7.44 -10.51
N ASP A 68 10.97 7.99 -11.68
CA ASP A 68 10.98 7.23 -12.91
C ASP A 68 12.44 7.03 -13.36
N ARG A 69 12.85 5.78 -13.53
CA ARG A 69 14.22 5.45 -13.91
C ARG A 69 14.58 6.08 -15.28
N SER A 70 13.61 6.25 -16.17
CA SER A 70 13.83 6.94 -17.46
C SER A 70 14.19 8.41 -17.26
N GLU A 71 13.52 9.11 -16.35
CA GLU A 71 13.85 10.50 -15.99
C GLU A 71 15.25 10.63 -15.37
N ILE A 72 15.68 9.65 -14.56
CA ILE A 72 17.05 9.60 -14.04
C ILE A 72 18.05 9.46 -15.19
N VAL A 73 17.77 8.58 -16.15
CA VAL A 73 18.66 8.36 -17.30
C VAL A 73 18.78 9.63 -18.16
N ASP A 74 17.69 10.36 -18.35
CA ASP A 74 17.69 11.63 -19.08
C ASP A 74 18.41 12.75 -18.30
N LEU A 75 18.25 12.81 -16.97
CA LEU A 75 18.98 13.74 -16.09
C LEU A 75 20.49 13.46 -16.10
N LEU A 76 20.88 12.19 -16.11
CA LEU A 76 22.28 11.78 -16.08
C LEU A 76 22.94 11.81 -17.47
N ASN A 77 22.16 11.70 -18.56
CA ASN A 77 22.64 11.77 -19.94
C ASN A 77 21.86 12.79 -20.81
N PRO A 78 21.91 14.08 -20.48
CA PRO A 78 21.13 15.12 -21.17
C PRO A 78 21.49 15.29 -22.67
N ARG A 79 22.61 14.72 -23.12
CA ARG A 79 23.08 14.77 -24.52
C ARG A 79 22.39 13.77 -25.45
N LEU A 80 21.70 12.75 -24.92
CA LEU A 80 20.97 11.76 -25.71
C LEU A 80 19.51 12.16 -25.96
N SER A 81 18.93 12.98 -25.07
CA SER A 81 17.52 13.43 -25.14
C SER A 81 17.24 14.41 -26.30
N LYS A 82 18.24 15.15 -26.81
CA LYS A 82 18.07 16.16 -27.87
C LYS A 82 18.27 15.66 -29.32
N ARG A 83 18.30 14.34 -29.55
CA ARG A 83 18.46 13.74 -30.89
C ARG A 83 17.25 12.88 -31.27
N THR A 84 16.08 13.49 -31.32
CA THR A 84 14.87 13.03 -32.04
C THR A 84 13.99 14.24 -32.28
#